data_AF-A0A6P0T8Q6-F1
#
_entry.id   AF-A0A6P0T8Q6-F1
#
_cell.length_a   1.000
_cell.length_b   1.000
_cell.length_c   1.000
_cell.angle_alpha   90.00
_cell.angle_beta   90.00
_cell.angle_gamma   90.00
#
_symmetry.space_group_name_H-M   'P 1'
#
loop_
_entity.id
_entity.type
_entity.pdbx_description
1 polymer ?
#
loop_
_entity_poly.entity_id
_entity_poly.type
_entity_poly.pdbx_seq_one_letter_code
_entity_poly.pdbx_strand_id
1 'polypeptide(L)'
;MPLSFDQVEKTTEAIDSLTDSSSNRYGQLLNWQNPPDPFWHYGIGLSDTHIFDTGQGLRPFERIEAKFVLGIDHLAFPADKTIKRLKYALYVFADWEYTLSGWNCEHLGRLIATDQPRCYQSSPIWWLCDMTPEGDHKTAHQVFCDYLREVESDLVR
;
A
#
# COMPACT_ATOMS: atom_id res chain seq x y z
N MET A 1 1.81 2.48 -14.93
CA MET A 1 0.98 1.84 -15.96
C MET A 1 -0.21 1.23 -15.26
N PRO A 2 -1.43 1.46 -15.75
CA PRO A 2 -2.62 0.83 -15.22
C PRO A 2 -2.52 -0.70 -15.35
N LEU A 3 -3.04 -1.43 -14.36
CA LEU A 3 -3.10 -2.89 -14.33
C LEU A 3 -4.42 -3.37 -14.93
N SER A 4 -4.38 -4.39 -15.78
CA SER A 4 -5.61 -5.06 -16.22
C SER A 4 -6.24 -5.87 -15.07
N PHE A 5 -7.54 -6.13 -15.17
CA PHE A 5 -8.26 -6.99 -14.21
C PHE A 5 -7.56 -8.34 -14.01
N ASP A 6 -7.14 -9.01 -15.08
CA ASP A 6 -6.40 -10.28 -15.02
C ASP A 6 -5.06 -10.15 -14.27
N GLN A 7 -4.40 -8.99 -14.34
CA GLN A 7 -3.17 -8.74 -13.58
C GLN A 7 -3.46 -8.53 -12.09
N VAL A 8 -4.57 -7.87 -11.76
CA VAL A 8 -5.03 -7.69 -10.38
C VAL A 8 -5.39 -9.04 -9.74
N GLU A 9 -6.15 -9.88 -10.44
CA GLU A 9 -6.51 -11.24 -9.99
C GLU A 9 -5.26 -12.08 -9.72
N LYS A 10 -4.34 -12.17 -10.69
CA LYS A 10 -3.08 -12.91 -10.51
C LYS A 10 -2.25 -12.38 -9.35
N THR A 11 -2.22 -11.07 -9.16
CA THR A 11 -1.48 -10.45 -8.04
C THR A 11 -2.14 -10.79 -6.71
N THR A 12 -3.46 -10.79 -6.66
CA THR A 12 -4.28 -11.18 -5.50
C THR A 12 -4.05 -12.65 -5.13
N GLU A 13 -4.10 -13.57 -6.10
CA GLU A 13 -3.79 -14.99 -5.90
C GLU A 13 -2.35 -15.19 -5.41
N ALA A 14 -1.40 -14.47 -6.00
CA ALA A 14 0.00 -14.53 -5.59
C ALA A 14 0.19 -14.03 -4.15
N ILE A 15 -0.48 -12.93 -3.76
CA ILE A 15 -0.49 -12.45 -2.37
C ILE A 15 -0.96 -13.57 -1.44
N ASP A 16 -2.11 -14.19 -1.73
CA ASP A 16 -2.65 -15.26 -0.89
C ASP A 16 -1.65 -16.43 -0.75
N SER A 17 -1.00 -16.84 -1.84
CA SER A 17 -0.01 -17.93 -1.83
C SER A 17 1.28 -17.62 -1.06
N LEU A 18 1.64 -16.34 -0.93
CA LEU A 18 2.90 -15.89 -0.33
C LEU A 18 2.74 -15.36 1.09
N THR A 19 1.50 -15.23 1.55
CA THR A 19 1.21 -14.82 2.91
C THR A 19 1.49 -15.91 3.92
N ASP A 20 2.11 -15.52 5.04
CA ASP A 20 2.32 -16.38 6.20
C ASP A 20 1.82 -15.65 7.45
N SER A 21 0.65 -16.06 7.94
CA SER A 21 0.04 -15.45 9.14
C SER A 21 0.85 -15.62 10.43
N SER A 22 1.83 -16.53 10.45
CA SER A 22 2.73 -16.71 11.59
C SER A 22 3.91 -15.74 11.58
N SER A 23 4.17 -15.07 10.45
CA SER A 23 5.22 -14.06 10.33
C SER A 23 4.87 -12.82 11.14
N ASN A 24 5.86 -12.29 11.86
CA ASN A 24 5.74 -11.00 12.57
C ASN A 24 5.59 -9.81 11.60
N ARG A 25 5.80 -10.01 10.30
CA ARG A 25 5.66 -8.98 9.26
C ARG A 25 4.29 -9.01 8.60
N TYR A 26 3.52 -10.07 8.80
CA TYR A 26 2.23 -10.26 8.16
C TYR A 26 1.29 -9.09 8.45
N GLY A 27 0.79 -8.46 7.38
CA GLY A 27 -0.11 -7.31 7.43
C GLY A 27 0.49 -6.06 8.07
N GLN A 28 1.81 -6.01 8.27
CA GLN A 28 2.49 -4.86 8.85
C GLN A 28 2.93 -3.87 7.78
N LEU A 29 2.82 -2.58 8.05
CA LEU A 29 3.40 -1.54 7.21
C LEU A 29 4.88 -1.37 7.56
N LEU A 30 5.74 -1.63 6.58
CA LEU A 30 7.19 -1.57 6.70
C LEU A 30 7.76 -0.46 5.83
N ASN A 31 8.88 0.11 6.25
CA ASN A 31 9.71 0.95 5.40
C ASN A 31 11.18 0.52 5.39
N TRP A 32 11.87 0.88 4.32
CA TRP A 32 13.30 0.62 4.16
C TRP A 32 13.93 1.66 3.22
N GLN A 33 15.26 1.71 3.21
CA GLN A 33 16.02 2.45 2.22
C GLN A 33 16.85 1.47 1.39
N ASN A 34 17.26 1.93 0.21
CA ASN A 34 18.01 1.16 -0.77
C ASN A 34 19.39 1.80 -0.99
N PRO A 35 20.38 1.70 -0.09
CA PRO A 35 21.65 2.40 -0.29
C PRO A 35 22.21 2.16 -1.70
N PRO A 36 22.51 3.21 -2.48
CA PRO A 36 22.65 4.63 -2.09
C PRO A 36 21.39 5.51 -2.25
N ASP A 37 20.23 4.95 -2.57
CA ASP A 37 18.94 5.66 -2.72
C ASP A 37 18.54 6.42 -1.43
N PRO A 38 18.39 7.75 -1.49
CA PRO A 38 17.95 8.54 -0.35
C PRO A 38 16.44 8.42 -0.06
N PHE A 39 15.66 7.77 -0.93
CA PHE A 39 14.22 7.65 -0.76
C PHE A 39 13.84 6.47 0.12
N TRP A 40 12.91 6.71 1.05
CA TRP A 40 12.21 5.66 1.77
C TRP A 40 11.24 4.94 0.84
N HIS A 41 11.26 3.62 0.90
CA HIS A 41 10.31 2.73 0.27
C HIS A 41 9.36 2.20 1.33
N TYR A 42 8.13 1.87 0.93
CA TYR A 42 7.07 1.41 1.83
C TYR A 42 6.37 0.20 1.25
N GLY A 43 5.92 -0.69 2.13
CA GLY A 43 5.23 -1.91 1.70
C GLY A 43 4.50 -2.61 2.83
N ILE A 44 3.61 -3.53 2.45
CA ILE A 44 2.87 -4.38 3.37
C ILE A 44 3.54 -5.75 3.42
N GLY A 45 3.96 -6.18 4.61
CA GLY A 45 4.58 -7.48 4.80
C GLY A 45 3.60 -8.62 4.56
N LEU A 46 4.02 -9.62 3.78
CA LEU A 46 3.24 -10.81 3.48
C LEU A 46 3.76 -12.01 4.28
N SER A 47 5.07 -12.13 4.38
CA SER A 47 5.76 -13.16 5.16
C SER A 47 7.16 -12.68 5.51
N ASP A 48 7.98 -13.56 6.10
CA ASP A 48 9.39 -13.25 6.37
C ASP A 48 10.22 -13.06 5.09
N THR A 49 9.73 -13.59 3.96
CA THR A 49 10.42 -13.61 2.68
C THR A 49 9.74 -12.79 1.59
N HIS A 50 8.56 -12.22 1.82
CA HIS A 50 7.81 -11.49 0.79
C HIS A 50 7.15 -10.22 1.32
N ILE A 51 7.09 -9.21 0.45
CA ILE A 51 6.41 -7.94 0.68
C ILE A 51 5.59 -7.56 -0.56
N PHE A 52 4.53 -6.80 -0.32
CA PHE A 52 3.94 -5.97 -1.36
C PHE A 52 4.56 -4.57 -1.28
N ASP A 53 5.50 -4.26 -2.16
CA ASP A 53 6.08 -2.93 -2.32
C ASP A 53 5.04 -2.02 -2.98
N THR A 54 4.59 -1.01 -2.26
CA THR A 54 3.51 -0.14 -2.73
C THR A 54 3.88 0.77 -3.89
N GLY A 55 5.17 0.85 -4.26
CA GLY A 55 5.63 1.51 -5.49
C GLY A 55 6.04 0.55 -6.60
N GLN A 56 6.25 -0.74 -6.30
CA GLN A 56 6.81 -1.70 -7.27
C GLN A 56 6.05 -3.03 -7.38
N GLY A 57 4.98 -3.21 -6.61
CA GLY A 57 4.19 -4.42 -6.55
C GLY A 57 4.83 -5.54 -5.71
N LEU A 58 4.44 -6.78 -6.02
CA LEU A 58 4.87 -7.96 -5.29
C LEU A 58 6.36 -8.24 -5.48
N ARG A 59 7.11 -8.41 -4.38
CA ARG A 59 8.56 -8.65 -4.41
C ARG A 59 9.01 -9.67 -3.36
N PRO A 60 10.00 -10.52 -3.67
CA PRO A 60 10.81 -11.17 -2.64
C PRO A 60 11.45 -10.12 -1.74
N PHE A 61 11.47 -10.40 -0.44
CA PHE A 61 11.82 -9.43 0.59
C PHE A 61 12.46 -10.09 1.80
N GLU A 62 13.75 -10.38 1.68
CA GLU A 62 14.57 -10.93 2.78
C GLU A 62 15.20 -9.83 3.66
N ARG A 63 14.77 -8.57 3.50
CA ARG A 63 15.45 -7.42 4.12
C ARG A 63 15.29 -7.43 5.62
N ILE A 64 16.35 -7.82 6.32
CA ILE A 64 16.41 -7.79 7.80
C ILE A 64 16.29 -6.35 8.32
N GLU A 65 16.76 -5.35 7.55
CA GLU A 65 16.77 -3.94 7.97
C GLU A 65 15.44 -3.19 7.78
N ALA A 66 14.40 -3.83 7.24
CA ALA A 66 13.09 -3.22 7.13
C ALA A 66 12.53 -2.92 8.53
N LYS A 67 12.03 -1.70 8.73
CA LYS A 67 11.55 -1.23 10.03
C LYS A 67 10.05 -1.00 9.98
N PHE A 68 9.42 -1.07 11.14
CA PHE A 68 8.09 -0.51 11.32
C PHE A 68 8.15 1.00 11.09
N VAL A 69 7.15 1.52 10.38
CA VAL A 69 7.08 2.95 10.09
C VAL A 69 6.91 3.75 11.39
N LEU A 70 7.83 4.67 11.64
CA LEU A 70 7.81 5.54 12.82
C LEU A 70 6.57 6.44 12.84
N GLY A 71 6.01 6.68 14.04
CA GLY A 71 4.83 7.51 14.23
C GLY A 71 3.50 6.81 13.89
N ILE A 72 3.51 5.49 13.76
CA ILE A 72 2.31 4.65 13.74
C ILE A 72 2.29 3.88 15.06
N ASP A 73 1.62 4.43 16.07
CA ASP A 73 1.54 3.82 17.40
C ASP A 73 0.69 2.54 17.40
N HIS A 74 -0.18 2.38 16.40
CA HIS A 74 -1.00 1.21 16.14
C HIS A 74 -1.47 1.21 14.69
N LEU A 75 -1.54 0.03 14.07
CA LEU A 75 -2.29 -0.15 12.83
C LEU A 75 -3.77 0.11 13.08
N ALA A 76 -4.48 0.64 12.09
CA ALA A 76 -5.93 0.82 12.21
C ALA A 76 -6.68 -0.51 12.12
N PHE A 77 -6.04 -1.53 11.55
CA PHE A 77 -6.63 -2.83 11.26
C PHE A 77 -5.72 -3.97 11.74
N PRO A 78 -6.31 -5.09 12.20
CA PRO A 78 -5.61 -6.36 12.32
C PRO A 78 -4.96 -6.80 11.00
N ALA A 79 -3.93 -7.64 11.08
CA ALA A 79 -3.11 -8.02 9.93
C ALA A 79 -3.90 -8.64 8.76
N ASP A 80 -4.85 -9.51 9.06
CA ASP A 80 -5.75 -10.15 8.08
C ASP A 80 -6.60 -9.11 7.34
N LYS A 81 -7.13 -8.12 8.07
CA LYS A 81 -7.87 -7.00 7.49
C LYS A 81 -6.97 -6.11 6.65
N THR A 82 -5.73 -5.86 7.07
CA THR A 82 -4.75 -5.11 6.25
C THR A 82 -4.47 -5.82 4.93
N ILE A 83 -4.30 -7.15 4.93
CA ILE A 83 -4.10 -7.92 3.69
C ILE A 83 -5.35 -7.88 2.80
N LYS A 84 -6.55 -8.01 3.36
CA LYS A 84 -7.79 -7.83 2.59
C LYS A 84 -7.87 -6.43 1.97
N ARG A 85 -7.59 -5.38 2.74
CA ARG A 85 -7.55 -4.00 2.25
C ARG A 85 -6.51 -3.83 1.14
N LEU A 86 -5.33 -4.45 1.24
CA LEU A 86 -4.34 -4.46 0.17
C LEU A 86 -4.94 -5.02 -1.13
N LYS A 87 -5.60 -6.17 -1.07
CA LYS A 87 -6.23 -6.78 -2.25
C LYS A 87 -7.30 -5.88 -2.88
N TYR A 88 -8.18 -5.29 -2.06
CA TYR A 88 -9.18 -4.35 -2.57
C TYR A 88 -8.58 -3.06 -3.14
N ALA A 89 -7.49 -2.55 -2.55
CA ALA A 89 -6.78 -1.40 -3.11
C ALA A 89 -6.24 -1.69 -4.52
N LEU A 90 -5.81 -2.92 -4.81
CA LEU A 90 -5.40 -3.31 -6.17
C LEU A 90 -6.56 -3.20 -7.17
N TYR A 91 -7.79 -3.58 -6.79
CA TYR A 91 -8.96 -3.44 -7.65
C TYR A 91 -9.34 -1.98 -7.87
N VAL A 92 -9.38 -1.18 -6.80
CA VAL A 92 -9.86 0.21 -6.87
C VAL A 92 -8.90 1.10 -7.63
N PHE A 93 -7.61 0.86 -7.48
CA PHE A 93 -6.58 1.74 -8.00
C PHE A 93 -5.77 1.11 -9.14
N ALA A 94 -6.28 0.01 -9.74
CA ALA A 94 -5.65 -0.65 -10.87
C ALA A 94 -5.33 0.33 -12.01
N ASP A 95 -6.28 1.23 -12.29
CA ASP A 95 -6.20 2.15 -13.43
C ASP A 95 -5.50 3.49 -13.09
N TRP A 96 -5.04 3.68 -11.85
CA TRP A 96 -4.39 4.91 -11.42
C TRP A 96 -2.94 4.96 -11.91
N GLU A 97 -2.56 6.02 -12.62
CA GLU A 97 -1.22 6.15 -13.17
C GLU A 97 -0.19 6.56 -12.11
N TYR A 98 0.70 5.63 -11.76
CA TYR A 98 1.91 5.94 -11.02
C TYR A 98 2.78 6.97 -11.76
N THR A 99 2.73 8.23 -11.34
CA THR A 99 3.82 9.17 -11.59
C THR A 99 4.83 9.12 -10.45
N LEU A 100 6.09 9.52 -10.69
CA LEU A 100 7.19 9.54 -9.71
C LEU A 100 6.80 10.18 -8.35
N SER A 101 5.85 11.13 -8.37
CA SER A 101 5.32 11.86 -7.21
C SER A 101 3.87 11.52 -6.90
N GLY A 102 3.12 11.14 -7.91
CA GLY A 102 1.69 10.91 -7.84
C GLY A 102 1.35 9.45 -7.64
N TRP A 103 2.08 8.64 -6.89
CA TRP A 103 1.48 7.61 -6.02
C TRP A 103 2.58 7.26 -5.05
N ASN A 104 2.78 8.15 -4.08
CA ASN A 104 3.84 7.94 -3.10
C ASN A 104 3.57 6.60 -2.39
N CYS A 105 4.54 5.70 -2.40
CA CYS A 105 4.46 4.39 -1.75
C CYS A 105 4.02 4.53 -0.27
N GLU A 106 4.46 5.57 0.43
CA GLU A 106 3.99 5.87 1.79
C GLU A 106 2.48 6.12 1.84
N HIS A 107 1.95 6.89 0.89
CA HIS A 107 0.55 7.27 0.85
C HIS A 107 -0.36 6.04 0.71
N LEU A 108 -0.03 5.13 -0.20
CA LEU A 108 -0.77 3.88 -0.38
C LEU A 108 -0.64 2.98 0.84
N GLY A 109 0.58 2.78 1.33
CA GLY A 109 0.85 1.91 2.48
C GLY A 109 0.08 2.36 3.71
N ARG A 110 0.04 3.67 3.98
CA ARG A 110 -0.74 4.24 5.09
C ARG A 110 -2.24 4.23 4.84
N LEU A 111 -2.71 4.45 3.61
CA LEU A 111 -4.12 4.28 3.28
C LEU A 111 -4.57 2.86 3.64
N ILE A 112 -3.85 1.84 3.17
CA ILE A 112 -4.16 0.43 3.40
C ILE A 112 -4.08 0.06 4.90
N ALA A 113 -2.99 0.42 5.58
CA ALA A 113 -2.69 -0.10 6.91
C ALA A 113 -3.23 0.76 8.07
N THR A 114 -3.43 2.06 7.85
CA THR A 114 -3.83 3.01 8.91
C THR A 114 -5.08 3.81 8.60
N ASP A 115 -5.68 3.68 7.42
CA ASP A 115 -6.82 4.51 6.98
C ASP A 115 -6.51 6.02 6.97
N GLN A 116 -5.23 6.37 6.94
CA GLN A 116 -4.77 7.76 7.05
C GLN A 116 -3.69 7.99 6.00
N PRO A 117 -4.07 8.18 4.73
CA PRO A 117 -3.10 8.53 3.70
C PRO A 117 -2.30 9.77 4.11
N ARG A 118 -0.98 9.64 4.17
CA ARG A 118 -0.05 10.74 4.41
C ARG A 118 1.19 10.54 3.56
N CYS A 119 1.87 11.65 3.26
CA CYS A 119 3.08 11.64 2.48
C CYS A 119 4.07 12.67 3.05
N TYR A 120 5.05 12.23 3.83
CA TYR A 120 6.00 13.16 4.45
C TYR A 120 7.06 13.64 3.46
N GLN A 121 7.53 12.76 2.57
CA GLN A 121 8.54 13.11 1.57
C GLN A 121 8.03 14.11 0.54
N SER A 122 6.75 14.06 0.19
CA SER A 122 6.13 15.00 -0.75
C SER A 122 5.35 16.12 -0.06
N SER A 123 5.34 16.22 1.28
CA SER A 123 4.61 17.25 2.03
C SER A 123 4.88 18.69 1.53
N PRO A 124 6.13 19.11 1.24
CA PRO A 124 6.41 20.46 0.73
C PRO A 124 5.82 20.76 -0.65
N ILE A 125 5.49 19.72 -1.42
CA ILE A 125 4.99 19.79 -2.80
C ILE A 125 3.64 19.08 -2.95
N TRP A 126 2.92 18.84 -1.84
CA TRP A 126 1.67 18.07 -1.85
C TRP A 126 0.60 18.68 -2.73
N TRP A 127 0.63 20.01 -2.89
CA TRP A 127 -0.23 20.77 -3.79
C TRP A 127 0.05 20.52 -5.29
N LEU A 128 1.20 19.91 -5.63
CA LEU A 128 1.59 19.47 -6.98
C LEU A 128 1.33 17.97 -7.22
N CYS A 129 0.88 17.21 -6.23
CA CYS A 129 0.65 15.77 -6.33
C CYS A 129 -0.71 15.40 -6.93
N ASP A 130 -1.34 16.31 -7.68
CA ASP A 130 -2.45 15.96 -8.56
C ASP A 130 -1.87 15.07 -9.66
N MET A 131 -2.28 13.80 -9.74
CA MET A 131 -1.84 12.96 -10.85
C MET A 131 -2.50 13.43 -12.16
N THR A 132 -2.11 12.79 -13.25
CA THR A 132 -2.71 12.82 -14.59
C THR A 132 -4.26 12.67 -14.57
N PRO A 133 -4.98 12.88 -15.69
CA PRO A 133 -6.38 13.36 -15.70
C PRO A 133 -7.40 12.56 -14.86
N GLU A 134 -7.14 11.30 -14.53
CA GLU A 134 -8.09 10.37 -13.93
C GLU A 134 -7.92 10.09 -12.41
N GLY A 135 -6.86 10.57 -11.73
CA GLY A 135 -6.58 10.21 -10.32
C GLY A 135 -6.15 11.38 -9.42
N ASP A 136 -6.79 11.55 -8.26
CA ASP A 136 -6.41 12.55 -7.25
C ASP A 136 -6.06 11.89 -5.91
N HIS A 137 -4.81 12.08 -5.46
CA HIS A 137 -4.34 11.62 -4.17
C HIS A 137 -5.22 12.06 -3.00
N LYS A 138 -5.75 13.28 -3.07
CA LYS A 138 -6.59 13.87 -2.02
C LYS A 138 -7.93 13.14 -1.91
N THR A 139 -8.38 12.49 -2.97
CA THR A 139 -9.66 11.75 -3.01
C THR A 139 -9.47 10.25 -2.79
N ALA A 140 -8.25 9.71 -2.84
CA ALA A 140 -7.98 8.28 -2.70
C ALA A 140 -8.62 7.65 -1.45
N HIS A 141 -8.60 8.34 -0.31
CA HIS A 141 -9.26 7.86 0.91
C HIS A 141 -10.77 7.70 0.70
N GLN A 142 -11.42 8.73 0.16
CA GLN A 142 -12.86 8.73 -0.08
C GLN A 142 -13.24 7.65 -1.08
N VAL A 143 -12.53 7.58 -2.21
CA VAL A 143 -12.75 6.57 -3.26
C VAL A 143 -12.63 5.15 -2.70
N PHE A 144 -11.60 4.89 -1.90
CA PHE A 144 -11.41 3.56 -1.31
C PHE A 144 -12.49 3.22 -0.29
N CYS A 145 -12.84 4.17 0.58
CA CYS A 145 -13.87 3.97 1.59
C CYS A 145 -15.27 3.79 0.96
N ASP A 146 -15.59 4.50 -0.11
CA ASP A 146 -16.85 4.33 -0.84
C ASP A 146 -16.95 2.93 -1.45
N TYR A 147 -15.88 2.47 -2.11
CA TYR A 147 -15.82 1.10 -2.62
C TYR A 147 -15.97 0.05 -1.51
N LEU A 148 -15.22 0.20 -0.40
CA LEU A 148 -15.28 -0.74 0.72
C LEU A 148 -16.66 -0.76 1.39
N ARG A 149 -17.38 0.37 1.48
CA ARG A 149 -18.76 0.38 2.00
C ARG A 149 -19.71 -0.50 1.18
N GLU A 150 -19.46 -0.62 -0.13
CA GLU A 150 -20.27 -1.44 -1.03
C GLU A 150 -19.93 -2.93 -0.93
N VAL A 151 -18.64 -3.28 -0.84
CA VAL A 151 -18.19 -4.68 -0.96
C VAL A 151 -17.82 -5.36 0.35
N GLU A 152 -17.33 -4.63 1.34
CA GLU A 152 -16.81 -5.18 2.59
C GLU A 152 -16.72 -4.08 3.68
N SER A 153 -17.89 -3.69 4.19
CA SER A 153 -18.03 -2.52 5.09
C SER A 153 -17.26 -2.64 6.42
N ASP A 154 -16.88 -3.86 6.83
CA ASP A 154 -16.13 -4.10 8.06
C ASP A 154 -14.64 -3.69 7.95
N LEU A 155 -14.20 -3.31 6.75
CA LEU A 155 -12.89 -2.76 6.47
C LEU A 155 -12.86 -1.23 6.52
N VAL A 156 -13.97 -0.54 6.78
CA VAL A 156 -14.02 0.93 6.89
C VAL A 156 -13.94 1.34 8.37
N ARG A 157 -13.21 2.41 8.69
CA ARG A 157 -13.09 2.96 10.05
C ARG A 157 -13.91 4.24 10.25
#